data_AF-A0A9E3G9R4-F1
#
_entry.id   AF-A0A9E3G9R4-F1
#
_cell.length_a   1.000
_cell.length_b   1.000
_cell.length_c   1.000
_cell.angle_alpha   90.00
_cell.angle_beta   90.00
_cell.angle_gamma   90.00
#
_symmetry.space_group_name_H-M   'P 1'
#
loop_
_entity.id
_entity.type
_entity.pdbx_description
1 polymer ?
#
loop_
_entity_poly.entity_id
_entity_poly.type
_entity_poly.pdbx_seq_one_letter_code
_entity_poly.pdbx_strand_id
1 'polypeptide(L)'
;MRLPRQITTERGACTGGCLMLLLGLVLVVGALLWGAVSTYEGAYQMTSGTPRDLGPPPTAAEENSFQSKLALVRQGLQENGTKEYAFSAADLNAWLWAGGTNADLAKHLRLRIEQDWLVGELSVPLAFMRDVPFLPGISQRFFDGRIAARFAVENRELTVKNFDLEGNGRRLAWLFTGQSYRETIANGIKRGIRARLPAGDLLLARLEGFRIEQDQVYLTLRGGP
;
A
#
# COMPACT_ATOMS: atom_id res chain seq x y z
N MET A 1 -12.03 10.66 -49.67
CA MET A 1 -11.06 11.28 -48.74
C MET A 1 -11.49 10.99 -47.31
N ARG A 2 -10.79 10.09 -46.60
CA ARG A 2 -11.00 9.83 -45.17
C ARG A 2 -9.75 10.31 -44.43
N LEU A 3 -9.92 11.22 -43.49
CA LEU A 3 -8.86 11.65 -42.57
C LEU A 3 -8.46 10.45 -41.67
N PRO A 4 -7.17 10.23 -41.40
CA PRO A 4 -6.74 9.20 -40.47
C PRO A 4 -7.09 9.58 -39.03
N ARG A 5 -7.77 8.68 -38.32
CA ARG A 5 -7.93 8.73 -36.85
C ARG A 5 -6.54 8.68 -36.22
N GLN A 6 -6.15 9.74 -35.54
CA GLN A 6 -5.02 9.73 -34.62
C GLN A 6 -5.37 8.78 -33.47
N ILE A 7 -4.65 7.66 -33.38
CA ILE A 7 -4.60 6.83 -32.18
C ILE A 7 -3.63 7.54 -31.24
N THR A 8 -4.16 8.34 -30.32
CA THR A 8 -3.39 8.85 -29.19
C THR A 8 -3.02 7.67 -28.31
N THR A 9 -1.75 7.30 -28.37
CA THR A 9 -1.15 6.26 -27.54
C THR A 9 -1.01 6.83 -26.12
N GLU A 10 -1.97 6.54 -25.24
CA GLU A 10 -1.83 6.78 -23.80
C GLU A 10 -0.85 5.77 -23.18
N ARG A 11 0.45 6.00 -23.38
CA ARG A 11 1.51 5.39 -22.56
C ARG A 11 1.68 6.22 -21.29
N GLY A 12 1.00 5.85 -20.21
CA GLY A 12 1.20 6.55 -18.92
C GLY A 12 0.59 5.92 -17.66
N ALA A 13 -0.53 5.20 -17.75
CA ALA A 13 -1.26 4.75 -16.54
C ALA A 13 -0.92 3.33 -16.03
N CYS A 14 -0.32 2.47 -16.86
CA CYS A 14 -0.22 1.03 -16.59
C CYS A 14 1.03 0.53 -15.84
N THR A 15 2.08 1.33 -15.65
CA THR A 15 3.38 0.78 -15.22
C THR A 15 3.55 0.65 -13.69
N GLY A 16 2.89 1.50 -12.89
CA GLY A 16 3.01 1.46 -11.43
C GLY A 16 1.84 0.80 -10.71
N GLY A 17 0.61 1.08 -11.15
CA GLY A 17 -0.62 0.54 -10.55
C GLY A 17 -0.83 -0.94 -10.86
N CYS A 18 -0.72 -1.32 -12.14
CA CYS A 18 -0.91 -2.71 -12.56
C CYS A 18 0.14 -3.65 -11.99
N LEU A 19 1.39 -3.20 -11.80
CA LEU A 19 2.44 -4.01 -11.21
C LEU A 19 2.19 -4.27 -9.71
N MET A 20 1.71 -3.27 -8.97
CA MET A 20 1.30 -3.44 -7.57
C MET A 20 0.05 -4.32 -7.45
N LEU A 21 -0.91 -4.20 -8.37
CA LEU A 21 -2.08 -5.08 -8.48
C LEU A 21 -1.67 -6.53 -8.75
N LEU A 22 -0.78 -6.77 -9.71
CA LEU A 22 -0.24 -8.09 -10.02
C LEU A 22 0.52 -8.68 -8.84
N LEU A 23 1.35 -7.87 -8.16
CA LEU A 23 2.09 -8.31 -6.99
C LEU A 23 1.14 -8.66 -5.83
N GLY A 24 0.13 -7.82 -5.57
CA GLY A 24 -0.91 -8.08 -4.58
C GLY A 24 -1.71 -9.34 -4.90
N LEU A 25 -2.10 -9.53 -6.17
CA LEU A 25 -2.80 -10.73 -6.64
C LEU A 25 -1.93 -11.97 -6.47
N VAL A 26 -0.65 -11.92 -6.85
CA VAL A 26 0.29 -13.04 -6.67
C VAL A 26 0.50 -13.37 -5.20
N LEU A 27 0.54 -12.37 -4.31
CA LEU A 27 0.65 -12.58 -2.87
C LEU A 27 -0.62 -13.20 -2.29
N VAL A 28 -1.80 -12.73 -2.68
CA VAL A 28 -3.09 -13.29 -2.24
C VAL A 28 -3.25 -14.71 -2.74
N VAL A 29 -3.04 -14.94 -4.04
CA VAL A 29 -3.12 -16.27 -4.66
C VAL A 29 -2.07 -17.21 -4.07
N GLY A 30 -0.83 -16.74 -3.89
CA GLY A 30 0.25 -17.52 -3.30
C GLY A 30 -0.03 -17.89 -1.84
N ALA A 31 -0.52 -16.96 -1.03
CA ALA A 31 -0.90 -17.21 0.36
C ALA A 31 -2.07 -18.20 0.47
N LEU A 32 -3.06 -18.09 -0.41
CA LEU A 32 -4.21 -18.99 -0.46
C LEU A 32 -3.84 -20.39 -0.94
N LEU A 33 -3.04 -20.50 -2.00
CA LEU A 33 -2.58 -21.79 -2.55
C LEU A 33 -1.63 -22.49 -1.58
N TRP A 34 -0.68 -21.76 -0.98
CA TRP A 34 0.18 -22.33 0.06
C TRP A 34 -0.61 -22.68 1.32
N GLY A 35 -1.55 -21.82 1.72
CA GLY A 35 -2.51 -22.12 2.80
C GLY A 35 -3.20 -23.45 2.54
N ALA A 36 -3.78 -23.63 1.35
CA ALA A 36 -4.47 -24.84 0.92
C ALA A 36 -3.58 -26.09 0.86
N VAL A 37 -2.32 -25.95 0.42
CA VAL A 37 -1.37 -27.08 0.30
C VAL A 37 -0.78 -27.47 1.66
N SER A 38 -0.50 -26.51 2.53
CA SER A 38 0.12 -26.76 3.85
C SER A 38 -0.87 -27.34 4.85
N THR A 39 -2.11 -26.84 4.85
CA THR A 39 -3.22 -27.36 5.65
C THR A 39 -4.49 -27.06 4.86
N TYR A 40 -5.23 -28.06 4.39
CA TYR A 40 -6.44 -27.84 3.58
C TYR A 40 -7.42 -26.78 4.18
N GLU A 41 -7.46 -26.66 5.52
CA GLU A 41 -8.22 -25.61 6.22
C GLU A 41 -7.56 -24.23 6.26
N GLY A 42 -6.26 -24.11 6.04
CA GLY A 42 -5.48 -22.87 6.11
C GLY A 42 -6.01 -21.78 5.18
N ALA A 43 -6.48 -22.14 3.99
CA ALA A 43 -7.14 -21.19 3.09
C ALA A 43 -8.48 -20.67 3.64
N TYR A 44 -9.27 -21.51 4.29
CA TYR A 44 -10.54 -21.11 4.92
C TYR A 44 -10.32 -20.30 6.19
N GLN A 45 -9.24 -20.57 6.92
CA GLN A 45 -8.86 -19.81 8.11
C GLN A 45 -8.46 -18.37 7.78
N MET A 46 -7.99 -18.09 6.56
CA MET A 46 -7.63 -16.74 6.09
C MET A 46 -8.78 -15.98 5.41
N THR A 47 -9.93 -16.61 5.27
CA THR A 47 -11.04 -16.05 4.49
C THR A 47 -12.30 -15.92 5.33
N SER A 48 -13.12 -14.93 5.01
CA SER A 48 -14.38 -14.64 5.70
C SER A 48 -15.57 -14.84 4.76
N GLY A 49 -16.75 -15.05 5.35
CA GLY A 49 -18.01 -15.13 4.59
C GLY A 49 -18.57 -13.76 4.18
N THR A 50 -18.05 -12.68 4.74
CA THR A 50 -18.51 -11.29 4.53
C THR A 50 -17.31 -10.36 4.41
N PRO A 51 -17.35 -9.35 3.55
CA PRO A 51 -16.22 -8.44 3.39
C PRO A 51 -15.92 -7.71 4.70
N ARG A 52 -14.63 -7.43 4.95
CA ARG A 52 -14.23 -6.53 6.04
C ARG A 52 -14.71 -5.11 5.74
N ASP A 53 -15.15 -4.41 6.78
CA ASP A 53 -15.43 -2.98 6.69
C ASP A 53 -14.11 -2.17 6.66
N LEU A 54 -13.83 -1.61 5.48
CA LEU A 54 -12.64 -0.79 5.22
C LEU A 54 -12.93 0.72 5.32
N GLY A 55 -14.16 1.11 5.67
CA GLY A 55 -14.60 2.49 5.64
C GLY A 55 -14.68 3.09 4.22
N PRO A 56 -15.21 4.32 4.11
CA PRO A 56 -15.40 4.97 2.82
C PRO A 56 -14.07 5.27 2.13
N PRO A 57 -14.05 5.35 0.78
CA PRO A 57 -12.91 5.88 0.04
C PRO A 57 -12.63 7.34 0.42
N PRO A 58 -11.42 7.87 0.16
CA PRO A 58 -11.12 9.26 0.44
C PRO A 58 -12.10 10.17 -0.28
N THR A 59 -12.52 11.21 0.43
CA THR A 59 -13.31 12.31 -0.10
C THR A 59 -12.42 13.27 -0.90
N ALA A 60 -13.03 14.06 -1.79
CA ALA A 60 -12.32 15.12 -2.51
C ALA A 60 -11.67 16.16 -1.57
N ALA A 61 -12.25 16.37 -0.37
CA ALA A 61 -11.68 17.25 0.64
C ALA A 61 -10.35 16.69 1.20
N GLU A 62 -10.28 15.38 1.45
CA GLU A 62 -9.07 14.70 1.91
C GLU A 62 -7.98 14.70 0.82
N GLU A 63 -8.36 14.52 -0.44
CA GLU A 63 -7.43 14.66 -1.57
C GLU A 63 -6.85 16.07 -1.68
N ASN A 64 -7.69 17.10 -1.58
CA ASN A 64 -7.25 18.51 -1.61
C ASN A 64 -6.35 18.87 -0.43
N SER A 65 -6.66 18.34 0.76
CA SER A 65 -5.81 18.48 1.95
C SER A 65 -4.43 17.87 1.71
N PHE A 66 -4.38 16.64 1.18
CA PHE A 66 -3.13 15.97 0.87
C PHE A 66 -2.30 16.74 -0.18
N GLN A 67 -2.91 17.24 -1.25
CA GLN A 67 -2.20 18.05 -2.25
C GLN A 67 -1.62 19.33 -1.63
N SER A 68 -2.34 19.96 -0.72
CA SER A 68 -1.87 21.15 0.00
C SER A 68 -0.64 20.82 0.88
N LYS A 69 -0.68 19.70 1.62
CA LYS A 69 0.48 19.24 2.39
C LYS A 69 1.67 18.90 1.50
N LEU A 70 1.42 18.28 0.36
CA LEU A 70 2.46 17.93 -0.61
C LEU A 70 3.14 19.20 -1.19
N ALA A 71 2.38 20.27 -1.41
CA ALA A 71 2.94 21.56 -1.82
C ALA A 71 3.87 22.15 -0.74
N LEU A 72 3.47 22.09 0.55
CA LEU A 72 4.31 22.52 1.68
C LEU A 72 5.61 21.72 1.77
N VAL A 73 5.54 20.40 1.56
CA VAL A 73 6.72 19.55 1.50
C VAL A 73 7.66 19.98 0.39
N ARG A 74 7.15 20.18 -0.83
CA ARG A 74 7.97 20.63 -1.98
C ARG A 74 8.66 21.96 -1.68
N GLN A 75 7.94 22.90 -1.10
CA GLN A 75 8.48 24.18 -0.72
C GLN A 75 9.61 24.02 0.30
N GLY A 76 9.39 23.26 1.37
CA GLY A 76 10.44 23.08 2.38
C GLY A 76 11.61 22.19 1.94
N LEU A 77 11.50 21.43 0.85
CA LEU A 77 12.67 20.82 0.20
C LEU A 77 13.56 21.84 -0.53
N GLN A 78 13.03 23.01 -0.88
CA GLN A 78 13.77 24.10 -1.53
C GLN A 78 14.38 25.07 -0.50
N GLU A 79 13.77 25.19 0.68
CA GLU A 79 14.25 26.04 1.75
C GLU A 79 15.36 25.37 2.56
N ASN A 80 16.25 26.16 3.16
CA ASN A 80 17.32 25.62 4.00
C ASN A 80 16.79 25.19 5.37
N GLY A 81 17.34 24.09 5.88
CA GLY A 81 17.04 23.57 7.22
C GLY A 81 16.20 22.29 7.22
N THR A 82 16.11 21.64 8.36
CA THR A 82 15.35 20.39 8.53
C THR A 82 13.93 20.73 8.99
N LYS A 83 12.94 20.14 8.31
CA LYS A 83 11.52 20.31 8.61
C LYS A 83 10.82 18.98 8.83
N GLU A 84 9.80 18.99 9.68
CA GLU A 84 8.96 17.84 9.95
C GLU A 84 7.56 18.04 9.36
N TYR A 85 7.01 16.98 8.77
CA TYR A 85 5.70 16.98 8.14
C TYR A 85 4.86 15.81 8.66
N ALA A 86 3.62 16.09 9.05
CA ALA A 86 2.72 15.11 9.60
C ALA A 86 1.63 14.69 8.60
N PHE A 87 1.48 13.38 8.42
CA PHE A 87 0.52 12.73 7.53
C PHE A 87 -0.40 11.80 8.32
N SER A 88 -1.70 12.06 8.24
CA SER A 88 -2.73 11.18 8.80
C SER A 88 -2.96 9.96 7.90
N ALA A 89 -3.71 8.98 8.41
CA ALA A 89 -4.17 7.86 7.59
C ALA A 89 -5.01 8.33 6.38
N ALA A 90 -5.80 9.40 6.52
CA ALA A 90 -6.56 9.99 5.42
C ALA A 90 -5.62 10.53 4.32
N ASP A 91 -4.53 11.21 4.70
CA ASP A 91 -3.53 11.70 3.75
C ASP A 91 -2.83 10.55 3.00
N LEU A 92 -2.50 9.45 3.70
CA LEU A 92 -1.87 8.27 3.10
C LEU A 92 -2.82 7.54 2.14
N ASN A 93 -4.10 7.48 2.47
CA ASN A 93 -5.11 6.92 1.56
C ASN A 93 -5.32 7.85 0.37
N ALA A 94 -5.43 9.17 0.57
CA ALA A 94 -5.48 10.13 -0.51
C ALA A 94 -4.27 9.98 -1.45
N TRP A 95 -3.06 9.81 -0.92
CA TRP A 95 -1.87 9.50 -1.73
C TRP A 95 -2.01 8.22 -2.55
N LEU A 96 -2.55 7.15 -1.96
CA LEU A 96 -2.68 5.85 -2.60
C LEU A 96 -3.69 5.85 -3.76
N TRP A 97 -4.74 6.69 -3.65
CA TRP A 97 -5.89 6.73 -4.55
C TRP A 97 -5.97 8.00 -5.44
N ALA A 98 -5.08 8.97 -5.23
CA ALA A 98 -5.11 10.26 -5.91
C ALA A 98 -5.24 10.16 -7.43
N GLY A 99 -6.06 11.06 -7.99
CA GLY A 99 -6.24 11.18 -9.45
C GLY A 99 -6.97 9.99 -10.08
N GLY A 100 -7.74 9.22 -9.30
CA GLY A 100 -8.45 8.03 -9.78
C GLY A 100 -7.53 6.82 -10.02
N THR A 101 -6.27 6.91 -9.63
CA THR A 101 -5.30 5.82 -9.82
C THR A 101 -5.66 4.66 -8.91
N ASN A 102 -5.83 3.46 -9.47
CA ASN A 102 -6.25 2.26 -8.73
C ASN A 102 -7.63 2.38 -8.05
N ALA A 103 -8.57 3.15 -8.62
CA ALA A 103 -9.94 3.27 -8.08
C ALA A 103 -10.59 1.91 -7.81
N ASP A 104 -10.27 0.89 -8.61
CA ASP A 104 -10.73 -0.49 -8.43
C ASP A 104 -10.29 -1.13 -7.10
N LEU A 105 -9.14 -0.71 -6.56
CA LEU A 105 -8.59 -1.18 -5.29
C LEU A 105 -9.06 -0.35 -4.09
N ALA A 106 -9.62 0.85 -4.30
CA ALA A 106 -10.03 1.74 -3.20
C ALA A 106 -11.17 1.16 -2.33
N LYS A 107 -11.89 0.18 -2.86
CA LYS A 107 -12.91 -0.63 -2.15
C LYS A 107 -12.36 -1.89 -1.49
N HIS A 108 -11.09 -2.23 -1.75
CA HIS A 108 -10.46 -3.48 -1.32
C HIS A 108 -9.27 -3.25 -0.40
N LEU A 109 -8.69 -2.06 -0.33
CA LEU A 109 -7.51 -1.76 0.49
C LEU A 109 -7.71 -0.44 1.24
N ARG A 110 -7.34 -0.40 2.53
CA ARG A 110 -7.29 0.82 3.32
C ARG A 110 -6.04 0.87 4.19
N LEU A 111 -5.41 2.03 4.25
CA LEU A 111 -4.34 2.30 5.19
C LEU A 111 -4.92 2.85 6.51
N ARG A 112 -4.42 2.35 7.63
CA ARG A 112 -4.69 2.83 8.98
C ARG A 112 -3.38 3.03 9.72
N ILE A 113 -3.42 3.84 10.76
CA ILE A 113 -2.33 3.99 11.70
C ILE A 113 -2.83 3.45 13.03
N GLU A 114 -2.07 2.55 13.63
CA GLU A 114 -2.41 1.95 14.91
C GLU A 114 -1.18 1.96 15.79
N GLN A 115 -1.21 2.77 16.85
CA GLN A 115 -0.05 3.01 17.71
C GLN A 115 1.15 3.52 16.89
N ASP A 116 2.21 2.71 16.78
CA ASP A 116 3.42 2.98 16.01
C ASP A 116 3.51 2.15 14.72
N TRP A 117 2.40 1.54 14.29
CA TRP A 117 2.31 0.73 13.07
C TRP A 117 1.56 1.45 11.96
N LEU A 118 2.07 1.31 10.74
CA LEU A 118 1.29 1.55 9.54
C LEU A 118 0.63 0.23 9.13
N VAL A 119 -0.69 0.21 9.07
CA VAL A 119 -1.49 -0.97 8.80
C VAL A 119 -2.18 -0.84 7.44
N GLY A 120 -2.01 -1.81 6.56
CA GLY A 120 -2.81 -1.98 5.35
C GLY A 120 -3.80 -3.12 5.53
N GLU A 121 -5.09 -2.81 5.48
CA GLU A 121 -6.16 -3.80 5.53
C GLU A 121 -6.69 -4.07 4.13
N LEU A 122 -6.78 -5.33 3.76
CA LEU A 122 -7.20 -5.82 2.46
C LEU A 122 -8.45 -6.69 2.60
N SER A 123 -9.46 -6.48 1.76
CA SER A 123 -10.62 -7.37 1.62
C SER A 123 -10.95 -7.56 0.15
N VAL A 124 -10.65 -8.76 -0.38
CA VAL A 124 -10.81 -9.06 -1.82
C VAL A 124 -11.77 -10.23 -2.01
N PRO A 125 -12.82 -10.09 -2.84
CA PRO A 125 -13.70 -11.20 -3.16
C PRO A 125 -12.94 -12.27 -3.95
N LEU A 126 -13.11 -13.53 -3.56
CA LEU A 126 -12.43 -14.67 -4.19
C LEU A 126 -13.21 -15.28 -5.36
N ALA A 127 -14.18 -14.54 -5.92
CA ALA A 127 -15.01 -14.99 -7.03
C ALA A 127 -14.20 -15.50 -8.24
N PHE A 128 -12.98 -14.99 -8.44
CA PHE A 128 -12.06 -15.42 -9.49
C PHE A 128 -11.50 -16.84 -9.30
N MET A 129 -11.60 -17.42 -8.10
CA MET A 129 -11.15 -18.78 -7.79
C MET A 129 -12.23 -19.85 -8.04
N ARG A 130 -13.31 -19.51 -8.76
CA ARG A 130 -14.43 -20.42 -9.02
C ARG A 130 -14.00 -21.76 -9.62
N ASP A 131 -13.00 -21.74 -10.49
CA ASP A 131 -12.58 -22.91 -11.26
C ASP A 131 -11.45 -23.70 -10.58
N VAL A 132 -11.13 -23.40 -9.31
CA VAL A 132 -10.08 -24.10 -8.55
C VAL A 132 -10.68 -25.39 -7.94
N PRO A 133 -10.37 -26.58 -8.48
CA PRO A 133 -11.11 -27.80 -8.16
C PRO A 133 -10.91 -28.31 -6.73
N PHE A 134 -9.84 -27.89 -6.05
CA PHE A 134 -9.49 -28.34 -4.70
C PHE A 134 -9.97 -27.38 -3.59
N LEU A 135 -10.67 -26.28 -3.90
CA LEU A 135 -11.17 -25.31 -2.91
C LEU A 135 -12.68 -25.01 -3.09
N PRO A 136 -13.56 -26.00 -2.83
CA PRO A 136 -14.99 -25.86 -3.06
C PRO A 136 -15.62 -24.79 -2.16
N GLY A 137 -16.27 -23.79 -2.76
CA GLY A 137 -16.97 -22.73 -2.02
C GLY A 137 -16.09 -21.54 -1.62
N ILE A 138 -14.78 -21.57 -1.86
CA ILE A 138 -13.90 -20.42 -1.61
C ILE A 138 -14.28 -19.21 -2.45
N SER A 139 -14.87 -19.42 -3.62
CA SER A 139 -15.30 -18.35 -4.53
C SER A 139 -16.45 -17.48 -4.01
N GLN A 140 -17.12 -17.91 -2.94
CA GLN A 140 -18.15 -17.14 -2.24
C GLN A 140 -17.58 -16.40 -1.02
N ARG A 141 -16.27 -16.45 -0.79
CA ARG A 141 -15.60 -15.87 0.39
C ARG A 141 -14.77 -14.65 0.01
N PHE A 142 -14.32 -13.93 1.04
CA PHE A 142 -13.41 -12.81 0.93
C PHE A 142 -12.06 -13.18 1.56
N PHE A 143 -10.96 -12.79 0.93
CA PHE A 143 -9.66 -12.79 1.58
C PHE A 143 -9.50 -11.51 2.37
N ASP A 144 -9.45 -11.63 3.69
CA ASP A 144 -9.32 -10.50 4.62
C ASP A 144 -7.89 -10.47 5.16
N GLY A 145 -7.01 -9.81 4.42
CA GLY A 145 -5.61 -9.63 4.80
C GLY A 145 -5.42 -8.41 5.68
N ARG A 146 -4.46 -8.47 6.60
CA ARG A 146 -3.98 -7.30 7.33
C ARG A 146 -2.47 -7.34 7.40
N ILE A 147 -1.85 -6.29 6.91
CA ILE A 147 -0.40 -6.11 6.89
C ILE A 147 -0.06 -4.96 7.81
N ALA A 148 0.77 -5.18 8.83
CA ALA A 148 1.26 -4.12 9.69
C ALA A 148 2.78 -3.99 9.53
N ALA A 149 3.30 -2.77 9.36
CA ALA A 149 4.73 -2.52 9.28
C ALA A 149 5.16 -1.36 10.19
N ARG A 150 6.29 -1.53 10.88
CA ARG A 150 7.03 -0.46 11.55
C ARG A 150 8.22 -0.08 10.70
N PHE A 151 8.33 1.20 10.40
CA PHE A 151 9.42 1.74 9.60
C PHE A 151 10.44 2.45 10.48
N ALA A 152 11.65 2.58 9.94
CA ALA A 152 12.67 3.47 10.47
C ALA A 152 13.50 4.04 9.34
N VAL A 153 14.30 5.05 9.66
CA VAL A 153 15.35 5.55 8.79
C VAL A 153 16.69 5.15 9.38
N GLU A 154 17.42 4.31 8.66
CA GLU A 154 18.76 3.85 9.03
C GLU A 154 19.71 4.18 7.88
N ASN A 155 20.83 4.85 8.17
CA ASN A 155 21.77 5.33 7.15
C ASN A 155 21.11 6.16 6.03
N ARG A 156 20.10 6.97 6.37
CA ARG A 156 19.26 7.76 5.43
C ARG A 156 18.45 6.90 4.45
N GLU A 157 18.23 5.64 4.76
CA GLU A 157 17.33 4.77 4.01
C GLU A 157 16.11 4.37 4.83
N LEU A 158 14.93 4.41 4.19
CA LEU A 158 13.70 3.87 4.76
C LEU A 158 13.80 2.33 4.82
N THR A 159 13.76 1.78 6.03
CA THR A 159 13.79 0.34 6.32
C THR A 159 12.53 -0.10 7.06
N VAL A 160 12.24 -1.40 7.03
CA VAL A 160 11.15 -2.03 7.79
C VAL A 160 11.75 -2.74 9.00
N LYS A 161 11.54 -2.18 10.20
CA LYS A 161 12.04 -2.76 11.46
C LYS A 161 11.26 -4.00 11.86
N ASN A 162 9.94 -3.89 11.86
CA ASN A 162 9.03 -4.98 12.18
C ASN A 162 7.92 -5.07 11.13
N PHE A 163 7.43 -6.29 10.97
CA PHE A 163 6.39 -6.63 10.03
C PHE A 163 5.49 -7.67 10.66
N ASP A 164 4.19 -7.53 10.46
CA ASP A 164 3.20 -8.53 10.83
C ASP A 164 2.17 -8.72 9.72
N LEU A 165 1.69 -9.95 9.60
CA LEU A 165 0.70 -10.34 8.62
C LEU A 165 -0.36 -11.17 9.29
N GLU A 166 -1.62 -10.85 9.02
CA GLU A 166 -2.77 -11.62 9.46
C GLU A 166 -3.68 -11.92 8.27
N GLY A 167 -4.34 -13.08 8.34
CA GLY A 167 -5.46 -13.45 7.49
C GLY A 167 -6.65 -13.72 8.38
N ASN A 168 -7.75 -12.99 8.18
CA ASN A 168 -9.00 -13.14 8.94
C ASN A 168 -8.77 -13.17 10.47
N GLY A 169 -7.94 -12.23 10.96
CA GLY A 169 -7.63 -12.06 12.40
C GLY A 169 -6.67 -13.10 12.97
N ARG A 170 -6.10 -13.99 12.14
CA ARG A 170 -5.10 -14.98 12.56
C ARG A 170 -3.74 -14.58 12.02
N ARG A 171 -2.75 -14.51 12.92
CA ARG A 171 -1.37 -14.21 12.57
C ARG A 171 -0.79 -15.29 11.65
N LEU A 172 -0.25 -14.88 10.53
CA LEU A 172 0.37 -15.72 9.52
C LEU A 172 1.89 -15.72 9.71
N ALA A 173 2.34 -16.14 10.90
CA ALA A 173 3.75 -16.11 11.30
C ALA A 173 4.66 -16.94 10.37
N TRP A 174 4.10 -17.92 9.66
CA TRP A 174 4.81 -18.76 8.69
C TRP A 174 4.96 -18.10 7.31
N LEU A 175 4.15 -17.08 6.98
CA LEU A 175 4.17 -16.49 5.64
C LEU A 175 5.43 -15.69 5.41
N PHE A 176 5.86 -14.81 6.32
CA PHE A 176 7.08 -14.01 6.09
C PHE A 176 7.75 -13.49 7.38
N THR A 177 8.79 -14.18 7.85
CA THR A 177 9.71 -13.68 8.89
C THR A 177 11.13 -13.39 8.37
N GLY A 178 11.41 -13.66 7.10
CA GLY A 178 12.73 -13.47 6.49
C GLY A 178 13.07 -12.02 6.14
N GLN A 179 14.36 -11.66 6.16
CA GLN A 179 14.86 -10.33 5.78
C GLN A 179 14.50 -9.93 4.33
N SER A 180 14.53 -10.89 3.39
CA SER A 180 14.22 -10.64 1.97
C SER A 180 12.82 -10.06 1.74
N TYR A 181 11.86 -10.42 2.58
CA TYR A 181 10.50 -9.90 2.48
C TYR A 181 10.41 -8.46 3.00
N ARG A 182 11.09 -8.14 4.10
CA ARG A 182 11.18 -6.77 4.63
C ARG A 182 11.78 -5.82 3.61
N GLU A 183 12.84 -6.26 2.92
CA GLU A 183 13.43 -5.53 1.79
C GLU A 183 12.46 -5.35 0.64
N THR A 184 11.69 -6.39 0.29
CA THR A 184 10.67 -6.31 -0.77
C THR A 184 9.61 -5.26 -0.47
N ILE A 185 9.10 -5.22 0.77
CA ILE A 185 8.13 -4.21 1.21
C ILE A 185 8.74 -2.81 1.21
N ALA A 186 9.94 -2.64 1.79
CA ALA A 186 10.66 -1.37 1.80
C ALA A 186 10.90 -0.86 0.36
N ASN A 187 11.33 -1.74 -0.54
CA ASN A 187 11.55 -1.42 -1.96
C ASN A 187 10.24 -1.16 -2.72
N GLY A 188 9.15 -1.83 -2.37
CA GLY A 188 7.80 -1.55 -2.88
C GLY A 188 7.35 -0.14 -2.55
N ILE A 189 7.52 0.28 -1.29
CA ILE A 189 7.17 1.62 -0.83
C ILE A 189 8.09 2.68 -1.44
N LYS A 190 9.41 2.45 -1.46
CA LYS A 190 10.37 3.34 -2.14
C LYS A 190 10.00 3.52 -3.61
N ARG A 191 9.65 2.44 -4.32
CA ARG A 191 9.17 2.52 -5.72
C ARG A 191 7.85 3.30 -5.83
N GLY A 192 6.90 3.08 -4.91
CA GLY A 192 5.66 3.83 -4.86
C GLY A 192 5.89 5.33 -4.69
N ILE A 193 6.80 5.72 -3.78
CA ILE A 193 7.21 7.11 -3.56
C ILE A 193 7.81 7.71 -4.83
N ARG A 194 8.78 7.04 -5.47
CA ARG A 194 9.40 7.51 -6.71
C ARG A 194 8.42 7.68 -7.86
N ALA A 195 7.51 6.72 -8.02
CA ALA A 195 6.60 6.70 -9.15
C ALA A 195 5.41 7.67 -8.99
N ARG A 196 5.01 7.97 -7.75
CA ARG A 196 3.75 8.69 -7.48
C ARG A 196 3.93 10.05 -6.82
N LEU A 197 5.04 10.27 -6.13
CA LEU A 197 5.31 11.58 -5.55
C LEU A 197 6.14 12.45 -6.50
N PRO A 198 5.75 13.71 -6.68
CA PRO A 198 6.56 14.73 -7.33
C PRO A 198 7.91 14.85 -6.58
N ALA A 199 9.02 14.78 -7.30
CA ALA A 199 10.35 14.74 -6.70
C ALA A 199 10.54 13.60 -5.68
N GLY A 200 9.91 12.44 -5.91
CA GLY A 200 10.01 11.25 -5.03
C GLY A 200 11.44 10.80 -4.74
N ASP A 201 12.35 10.90 -5.71
CA ASP A 201 13.77 10.60 -5.49
C ASP A 201 14.44 11.61 -4.55
N LEU A 202 14.12 12.90 -4.69
CA LEU A 202 14.62 13.95 -3.81
C LEU A 202 14.07 13.77 -2.39
N LEU A 203 12.78 13.43 -2.27
CA LEU A 203 12.16 13.11 -0.98
C LEU A 203 12.90 12.00 -0.25
N LEU A 204 13.16 10.87 -0.93
CA LEU A 204 13.89 9.75 -0.34
C LEU A 204 15.33 10.13 0.01
N ALA A 205 16.04 10.87 -0.84
CA ALA A 205 17.41 11.30 -0.60
C ALA A 205 17.55 12.32 0.55
N ARG A 206 16.46 13.02 0.88
CA ARG A 206 16.40 14.03 1.95
C ARG A 206 15.72 13.52 3.22
N LEU A 207 15.27 12.27 3.25
CA LEU A 207 14.62 11.67 4.40
C LEU A 207 15.66 11.40 5.52
N GLU A 208 15.50 12.09 6.64
CA GLU A 208 16.35 11.94 7.83
C GLU A 208 15.64 11.17 8.95
N GLY A 209 14.31 11.24 8.99
CA GLY A 209 13.51 10.62 10.04
C GLY A 209 12.15 10.17 9.56
N PHE A 210 11.69 9.05 10.13
CA PHE A 210 10.35 8.51 9.97
C PHE A 210 9.89 8.02 11.34
N ARG A 211 8.78 8.57 11.84
CA ARG A 211 8.17 8.14 13.10
C ARG A 211 6.65 8.07 12.96
N ILE A 212 6.03 7.17 13.72
CA ILE A 212 4.58 7.03 13.79
C ILE A 212 4.18 7.29 15.23
N GLU A 213 3.42 8.35 15.46
CA GLU A 213 2.96 8.76 16.79
C GLU A 213 1.59 9.42 16.66
N GLN A 214 0.73 9.28 17.68
CA GLN A 214 -0.55 9.99 17.76
C GLN A 214 -1.40 9.87 16.47
N ASP A 215 -1.49 8.66 15.91
CA ASP A 215 -2.22 8.36 14.66
C ASP A 215 -1.74 9.12 13.42
N GLN A 216 -0.48 9.56 13.42
CA GLN A 216 0.16 10.27 12.31
C GLN A 216 1.55 9.71 12.00
N VAL A 217 1.90 9.75 10.71
CA VAL A 217 3.25 9.53 10.21
C VAL A 217 3.95 10.86 10.10
N TYR A 218 5.06 11.02 10.80
CA TYR A 218 5.92 12.18 10.70
C TYR A 218 7.15 11.87 9.85
N LEU A 219 7.40 12.72 8.87
CA LEU A 219 8.57 12.68 8.01
C LEU A 219 9.47 13.87 8.32
N THR A 220 10.71 13.60 8.71
CA THR A 220 11.73 14.62 8.89
C THR A 220 12.56 14.69 7.61
N LEU A 221 12.51 15.84 6.93
CA LEU A 221 13.17 16.06 5.65
C LEU A 221 14.20 17.19 5.77
N ARG A 222 15.39 16.94 5.24
CA ARG A 222 16.42 17.96 5.07
C ARG A 222 16.08 18.83 3.85
N GLY A 223 15.97 20.12 4.08
CA GLY A 223 15.82 21.14 3.05
C GLY A 223 17.04 21.29 2.13
N GLY A 224 16.94 22.18 1.14
CA GLY A 224 17.99 22.50 0.19
C GLY A 224 19.22 23.15 0.85
N PRO A 225 20.38 23.19 0.17
CA PRO A 225 21.44 24.15 0.44
C PRO A 225 21.15 25.53 -0.17
#